data_AF-A0A4T0BEP5-F1
#
_entry.id   AF-A0A4T0BEP5-F1
#
_cell.length_a   1.000
_cell.length_b   1.000
_cell.length_c   1.000
_cell.angle_alpha   90.00
_cell.angle_beta   90.00
_cell.angle_gamma   90.00
#
_symmetry.space_group_name_H-M   'P 1'
#
loop_
_entity.id
_entity.type
_entity.pdbx_description
1 polymer ?
#
loop_
_entity_poly.entity_id
_entity_poly.type
_entity_poly.pdbx_seq_one_letter_code
_entity_poly.pdbx_strand_id
1 'polypeptide(L)'
;MIRDGKQHAWLSLPVDTLPAWAALNSVSFDGIKIGPLPGKEEHGCTVIAKRHLKGGEEPPLMTIPRELILSLERVHEHAKSDSDFRSVLDSLDGFGRFELNFTNAQASTALSSTARGAILTFLLMQSFTACPSAPRKKGISSPFTEYLKYLPMEMLPTFWAPAECDLLTGTTLAPALTAKLNSLNREFEQLREATSSLPWCAEQWWDEVDGILEFDDWLQVDAFYRSRALEYPGVGDCMVPCIDMANHSSGTGTAAIYEVDDQGNAVLLLRDGKTVEENGEITITYGDKKGACEMLFSYGFIEDEMESARELFLDLSIPGDDPLGRAKAAVANCAPGFKIVESGDGVSWDGAYIWLICVNEEDGLSFQIQQTVEGNRELIATWKDEPVHGFEDFRSILEQDPLWDVYHLRAVSVLQERIASQLQDLYGSDDQVDAAQHGDGTNIRERAWHLAKRLRFLESELLEKAYSYYEDEKLQLMQSETVLRYLSGADAEQDEDFS
;
A
#
# COMPACT_ATOMS: atom_id res chain seq x y z
N MET A 1 10.05 2.10 22.16
CA MET A 1 11.03 3.23 22.25
C MET A 1 10.59 4.54 21.57
N ILE A 2 10.19 4.56 20.30
CA ILE A 2 9.90 5.76 19.50
C ILE A 2 8.76 6.58 20.10
N ARG A 3 7.67 5.93 20.52
CA ARG A 3 6.54 6.58 21.20
C ARG A 3 7.00 7.33 22.45
N ASP A 4 7.81 6.67 23.29
CA ASP A 4 8.42 7.28 24.47
C ASP A 4 9.25 8.52 24.10
N GLY A 5 10.06 8.42 23.03
CA GLY A 5 10.86 9.54 22.55
C GLY A 5 10.08 10.74 22.06
N LYS A 6 8.91 10.51 21.49
CA LYS A 6 8.00 11.58 21.08
C LYS A 6 7.30 12.20 22.29
N GLN A 7 6.88 11.39 23.26
CA GLN A 7 6.23 11.86 24.49
C GLN A 7 7.16 12.65 25.42
N HIS A 8 8.41 12.21 25.56
CA HIS A 8 9.43 12.85 26.39
C HIS A 8 10.35 13.81 25.61
N ALA A 9 9.98 14.11 24.36
CA ALA A 9 10.63 15.09 23.49
C ALA A 9 12.13 14.87 23.18
N TRP A 10 12.70 13.69 23.45
CA TRP A 10 14.08 13.38 23.03
C TRP A 10 14.18 13.00 21.54
N LEU A 11 13.06 12.54 20.95
CA LEU A 11 12.89 12.30 19.52
C LEU A 11 11.95 13.35 18.90
N SER A 12 11.90 14.57 19.43
CA SER A 12 11.04 15.63 18.91
C SER A 12 11.80 16.95 18.87
N LEU A 13 11.68 17.68 17.76
CA LEU A 13 12.20 19.04 17.63
C LEU A 13 11.10 19.97 17.08
N PRO A 14 11.02 21.22 17.57
CA PRO A 14 10.13 22.22 17.00
C PRO A 14 10.45 22.50 15.52
N VAL A 15 9.43 22.53 14.67
CA VAL A 15 9.58 22.70 13.20
C VAL A 15 10.25 24.03 12.82
N ASP A 16 10.14 25.06 13.64
CA ASP A 16 10.81 26.35 13.45
C ASP A 16 12.34 26.25 13.55
N THR A 17 12.88 25.15 14.08
CA THR A 17 14.32 24.86 14.08
C THR A 17 14.79 24.09 12.84
N LEU A 18 13.88 23.58 11.99
CA LEU A 18 14.20 22.86 10.75
C LEU A 18 15.09 23.67 9.79
N PRO A 19 14.95 25.00 9.60
CA PRO A 19 15.86 25.77 8.76
C PRO A 19 17.33 25.72 9.22
N ALA A 20 17.59 25.58 10.53
CA ALA A 20 18.95 25.44 11.03
C ALA A 20 19.54 24.06 10.70
N TRP A 21 18.73 23.00 10.81
CA TRP A 21 19.11 21.67 10.34
C TRP A 21 19.35 21.66 8.83
N ALA A 22 18.48 22.30 8.05
CA ALA A 22 18.60 22.40 6.59
C ALA A 22 19.92 23.09 6.20
N ALA A 23 20.22 24.25 6.79
CA ALA A 23 21.46 24.99 6.53
C ALA A 23 22.73 24.18 6.89
N LEU A 24 22.71 23.43 8.00
CA LEU A 24 23.83 22.58 8.40
C LEU A 24 24.08 21.44 7.41
N ASN A 25 23.02 20.94 6.78
CA ASN A 25 23.08 19.81 5.85
C ASN A 25 23.01 20.23 4.38
N SER A 26 23.32 21.50 4.07
CA SER A 26 23.34 22.04 2.70
C SER A 26 22.02 21.91 1.94
N VAL A 27 20.88 21.87 2.65
CA VAL A 27 19.54 21.98 2.06
C VAL A 27 19.19 23.46 1.90
N SER A 28 18.78 23.86 0.71
CA SER A 28 18.41 25.25 0.43
C SER A 28 16.89 25.41 0.28
N PHE A 29 16.39 26.53 0.81
CA PHE A 29 15.00 26.98 0.67
C PHE A 29 14.99 28.34 -0.03
N ASP A 30 14.30 28.45 -1.17
CA ASP A 30 14.07 29.73 -1.86
C ASP A 30 12.60 30.10 -1.85
N GLY A 31 12.28 31.31 -1.36
CA GLY A 31 10.92 31.81 -1.38
C GLY A 31 9.91 31.02 -0.51
N ILE A 32 10.35 30.05 0.29
CA ILE A 32 9.48 29.16 1.08
C ILE A 32 9.87 29.08 2.57
N LYS A 33 8.93 28.63 3.41
CA LYS A 33 9.11 28.12 4.79
C LYS A 33 8.39 26.78 4.94
N ILE A 34 8.77 26.02 5.96
CA ILE A 34 8.04 24.83 6.41
C ILE A 34 7.41 25.15 7.76
N GLY A 35 6.17 24.74 7.97
CA GLY A 35 5.46 24.92 9.24
C GLY A 35 3.96 24.67 9.10
N PRO A 36 3.19 24.83 10.18
CA PRO A 36 1.74 24.69 10.12
C PRO A 36 1.13 25.78 9.24
N LEU A 37 0.13 25.40 8.43
CA LEU A 37 -0.62 26.36 7.64
C LEU A 37 -1.63 27.07 8.56
N PRO A 38 -1.64 28.43 8.62
CA PRO A 38 -2.58 29.16 9.48
C PRO A 38 -4.04 28.82 9.16
N GLY A 39 -4.80 28.39 10.18
CA GLY A 39 -6.20 27.99 10.04
C GLY A 39 -6.42 26.59 9.45
N LYS A 40 -5.35 25.81 9.22
CA LYS A 40 -5.38 24.37 8.89
C LYS A 40 -4.31 23.62 9.67
N GLU A 41 -4.10 23.98 10.93
CA GLU A 41 -3.07 23.40 11.79
C GLU A 41 -3.25 21.88 11.97
N GLU A 42 -4.47 21.38 11.82
CA GLU A 42 -4.83 19.96 11.84
C GLU A 42 -4.27 19.13 10.66
N HIS A 43 -3.83 19.79 9.59
CA HIS A 43 -3.11 19.17 8.46
C HIS A 43 -1.62 18.95 8.76
N GLY A 44 -1.14 19.39 9.93
CA GLY A 44 0.27 19.31 10.28
C GLY A 44 1.12 20.38 9.58
N CYS A 45 2.41 20.09 9.41
CA CYS A 45 3.34 20.99 8.75
C CYS A 45 3.30 20.80 7.23
N THR A 46 3.43 21.90 6.49
CA THR A 46 3.44 21.93 5.03
C THR A 46 4.50 22.88 4.50
N VAL A 47 4.67 22.93 3.17
CA VAL A 47 5.51 23.90 2.48
C VAL A 47 4.67 25.14 2.16
N ILE A 48 5.13 26.31 2.62
CA ILE A 48 4.38 27.57 2.54
C ILE A 48 5.21 28.63 1.82
N ALA A 49 4.60 29.32 0.87
CA ALA A 49 5.22 30.44 0.17
C ALA A 49 5.46 31.64 1.12
N LYS A 50 6.68 32.20 1.10
CA LYS A 50 7.05 33.44 1.81
C LYS A 50 6.79 34.71 1.00
N ARG A 51 6.46 34.56 -0.28
CA ARG A 51 6.23 35.62 -1.25
C ARG A 51 5.33 35.09 -2.35
N HIS A 52 4.85 35.96 -3.22
CA HIS A 52 4.24 35.53 -4.49
C HIS A 52 5.28 34.76 -5.32
N LEU A 53 4.87 33.58 -5.83
CA LEU A 53 5.69 32.67 -6.62
C LEU A 53 5.01 32.38 -7.96
N LYS A 54 5.79 32.34 -9.05
CA LYS A 54 5.28 32.04 -10.40
C LYS A 54 6.09 30.97 -11.13
N GLY A 55 5.46 29.85 -11.43
CA GLY A 55 6.08 28.72 -12.09
C GLY A 55 6.61 29.07 -13.48
N GLY A 56 7.81 28.57 -13.79
CA GLY A 56 8.59 28.92 -14.97
C GLY A 56 9.49 30.16 -14.80
N GLU A 57 9.33 30.92 -13.71
CA GLU A 57 10.17 32.10 -13.39
C GLU A 57 10.99 31.92 -12.11
N GLU A 58 10.63 30.95 -11.27
CA GLU A 58 11.33 30.66 -10.02
C GLU A 58 12.49 29.67 -10.21
N PRO A 59 13.60 29.83 -9.46
CA PRO A 59 14.54 28.73 -9.27
C PRO A 59 13.89 27.58 -8.48
N PRO A 60 14.57 26.44 -8.29
CA PRO A 60 14.11 25.42 -7.36
C PRO A 60 13.75 26.01 -5.99
N LEU A 61 12.53 25.74 -5.53
CA LEU A 61 12.04 26.20 -4.23
C LEU A 61 12.77 25.50 -3.09
N MET A 62 13.18 24.25 -3.35
CA MET A 62 13.93 23.41 -2.43
C MET A 62 15.01 22.64 -3.20
N THR A 63 16.20 22.51 -2.63
CA THR A 63 17.26 21.63 -3.16
C THR A 63 17.87 20.82 -2.02
N ILE A 64 17.88 19.50 -2.17
CA ILE A 64 18.26 18.51 -1.17
C ILE A 64 19.42 17.73 -1.76
N PRO A 65 20.61 17.80 -1.13
CA PRO A 65 21.78 17.08 -1.62
C PRO A 65 21.52 15.58 -1.79
N ARG A 66 22.11 14.98 -2.83
CA ARG A 66 21.93 13.55 -3.17
C ARG A 66 22.20 12.63 -1.99
N GLU A 67 23.10 12.99 -1.10
CA GLU A 67 23.47 12.23 0.11
C GLU A 67 22.38 12.19 1.19
N LEU A 68 21.39 13.08 1.11
CA LEU A 68 20.24 13.11 2.02
C LEU A 68 19.00 12.39 1.46
N ILE A 69 19.06 11.89 0.23
CA ILE A 69 17.96 11.09 -0.35
C ILE A 69 18.05 9.69 0.26
N LEU A 70 17.14 9.32 1.16
CA LEU A 70 17.16 8.01 1.81
C LEU A 70 16.60 6.94 0.88
N SER A 71 17.47 6.42 0.03
CA SER A 71 17.24 5.31 -0.90
C SER A 71 17.96 4.04 -0.45
N LEU A 72 17.68 2.92 -1.12
CA LEU A 72 18.40 1.66 -0.90
C LEU A 72 19.92 1.82 -1.04
N GLU A 73 20.37 2.56 -2.07
CA GLU A 73 21.79 2.87 -2.28
C GLU A 73 22.39 3.56 -1.05
N ARG A 74 21.72 4.59 -0.51
CA ARG A 74 22.22 5.34 0.65
C ARG A 74 22.22 4.53 1.93
N VAL A 75 21.22 3.66 2.13
CA VAL A 75 21.21 2.74 3.28
C VAL A 75 22.46 1.84 3.25
N HIS A 76 22.77 1.24 2.11
CA HIS A 76 23.96 0.41 1.97
C HIS A 76 25.27 1.19 2.09
N GLU A 77 25.30 2.45 1.66
CA GLU A 77 26.46 3.31 1.86
C GLU A 77 26.70 3.64 3.33
N HIS A 78 25.65 3.97 4.09
CA HIS A 78 25.76 4.19 5.54
C HIS A 78 26.30 2.94 6.26
N ALA A 79 25.84 1.75 5.85
CA ALA A 79 26.33 0.47 6.38
C ALA A 79 27.82 0.21 6.12
N LYS A 80 28.46 0.88 5.14
CA LYS A 80 29.92 0.76 4.95
C LYS A 80 30.70 1.41 6.09
N SER A 81 30.17 2.48 6.69
CA SER A 81 30.77 3.19 7.82
C SER A 81 30.30 2.68 9.18
N ASP A 82 29.08 2.13 9.26
CA ASP A 82 28.45 1.71 10.50
C ASP A 82 28.43 0.18 10.63
N SER A 83 29.40 -0.38 11.36
CA SER A 83 29.54 -1.82 11.55
C SER A 83 28.41 -2.45 12.36
N ASP A 84 27.82 -1.71 13.31
CA ASP A 84 26.70 -2.22 14.10
C ASP A 84 25.45 -2.32 13.21
N PHE A 85 25.17 -1.28 12.43
CA PHE A 85 24.06 -1.30 11.47
C PHE A 85 24.24 -2.35 10.37
N ARG A 86 25.45 -2.45 9.82
CA ARG A 86 25.77 -3.48 8.84
C ARG A 86 25.50 -4.88 9.37
N SER A 87 25.86 -5.15 10.63
CA SER A 87 25.62 -6.47 11.23
C SER A 87 24.12 -6.80 11.29
N VAL A 88 23.27 -5.80 11.55
CA VAL A 88 21.80 -5.96 11.52
C VAL A 88 21.30 -6.26 10.11
N LEU A 89 21.77 -5.51 9.10
CA LEU A 89 21.40 -5.77 7.70
C LEU A 89 21.88 -7.14 7.22
N ASP A 90 23.14 -7.50 7.48
CA ASP A 90 23.73 -8.78 7.08
C ASP A 90 22.96 -9.97 7.72
N SER A 91 22.48 -9.81 8.97
CA SER A 91 21.61 -10.79 9.64
C SER A 91 20.27 -10.98 8.93
N LEU A 92 19.67 -9.91 8.40
CA LEU A 92 18.40 -9.96 7.66
C LEU A 92 18.58 -10.57 6.26
N ASP A 93 19.72 -10.34 5.61
CA ASP A 93 20.07 -10.94 4.32
C ASP A 93 20.38 -12.44 4.43
N GLY A 94 20.97 -12.87 5.55
CA GLY A 94 21.36 -14.26 5.82
C GLY A 94 20.19 -15.23 5.99
N PHE A 95 19.02 -14.72 6.41
CA PHE A 95 17.81 -15.54 6.62
C PHE A 95 17.19 -16.04 5.29
N GLY A 96 17.49 -15.38 4.17
CA GLY A 96 17.09 -15.81 2.83
C GLY A 96 17.91 -16.96 2.22
N ARG A 97 18.95 -17.47 2.90
CA ARG A 97 19.81 -18.56 2.40
C ARG A 97 19.48 -19.95 2.95
N PHE A 98 18.69 -20.06 4.02
CA PHE A 98 18.43 -21.34 4.67
C PHE A 98 17.13 -22.07 4.23
N GLU A 99 16.32 -21.47 3.37
CA GLU A 99 15.12 -22.10 2.77
C GLU A 99 15.04 -21.97 1.24
N LEU A 100 16.12 -22.27 0.53
CA LEU A 100 16.05 -22.48 -0.93
C LEU A 100 16.59 -23.85 -1.31
N ASN A 101 15.80 -24.86 -0.96
CA ASN A 101 15.69 -26.09 -1.73
C ASN A 101 14.21 -26.44 -1.82
N PHE A 102 13.39 -25.61 -2.47
CA PHE A 102 12.22 -26.06 -3.24
C PHE A 102 11.81 -24.96 -4.23
N THR A 103 11.38 -25.44 -5.38
CA THR A 103 11.11 -24.78 -6.66
C THR A 103 10.02 -23.70 -6.66
N ASN A 104 10.14 -22.80 -7.64
CA ASN A 104 9.18 -21.81 -8.15
C ASN A 104 9.26 -20.39 -7.59
N ALA A 105 9.91 -19.52 -8.37
CA ALA A 105 9.56 -18.13 -8.68
C ALA A 105 8.91 -17.22 -7.62
N GLN A 106 9.16 -17.41 -6.33
CA GLN A 106 9.07 -16.35 -5.34
C GLN A 106 10.47 -15.79 -5.15
N ALA A 107 10.67 -14.58 -5.69
CA ALA A 107 11.89 -13.82 -5.52
C ALA A 107 12.34 -13.86 -4.06
N SER A 108 13.63 -14.11 -3.83
CA SER A 108 14.28 -14.01 -2.52
C SER A 108 13.81 -12.77 -1.74
N THR A 109 12.87 -12.96 -0.81
CA THR A 109 12.19 -11.91 -0.03
C THR A 109 12.96 -11.57 1.26
N ALA A 110 14.28 -11.40 1.18
CA ALA A 110 15.01 -10.87 2.33
C ALA A 110 14.50 -9.45 2.61
N LEU A 111 14.07 -9.16 3.84
CA LEU A 111 13.48 -7.87 4.19
C LEU A 111 14.40 -6.70 3.76
N SER A 112 15.71 -6.86 3.96
CA SER A 112 16.78 -5.91 3.60
C SER A 112 17.13 -5.85 2.11
N SER A 113 16.68 -6.77 1.26
CA SER A 113 16.92 -6.71 -0.19
C SER A 113 15.95 -5.77 -0.93
N THR A 114 14.89 -5.34 -0.25
CA THR A 114 13.94 -4.34 -0.75
C THR A 114 14.30 -2.95 -0.23
N ALA A 115 14.06 -1.90 -1.04
CA ALA A 115 14.24 -0.51 -0.60
C ALA A 115 13.46 -0.22 0.69
N ARG A 116 12.19 -0.65 0.76
CA ARG A 116 11.34 -0.49 1.96
C ARG A 116 12.01 -1.09 3.19
N GLY A 117 12.31 -2.39 3.19
CA GLY A 117 12.79 -3.04 4.41
C GLY A 117 14.15 -2.52 4.86
N ALA A 118 15.07 -2.24 3.92
CA ALA A 118 16.35 -1.59 4.24
C ALA A 118 16.15 -0.21 4.90
N ILE A 119 15.23 0.61 4.37
CA ILE A 119 14.91 1.93 4.92
C ILE A 119 14.24 1.80 6.30
N LEU A 120 13.30 0.86 6.51
CA LEU A 120 12.68 0.64 7.82
C LEU A 120 13.72 0.28 8.88
N THR A 121 14.63 -0.64 8.55
CA THR A 121 15.73 -1.03 9.44
C THR A 121 16.66 0.15 9.72
N PHE A 122 16.95 0.98 8.72
CA PHE A 122 17.72 2.21 8.92
C PHE A 122 17.01 3.18 9.87
N LEU A 123 15.73 3.49 9.65
CA LEU A 123 14.96 4.39 10.51
C LEU A 123 14.89 3.89 11.96
N LEU A 124 14.73 2.57 12.14
CA LEU A 124 14.72 1.93 13.45
C LEU A 124 16.07 2.10 14.15
N MET A 125 17.16 1.83 13.44
CA MET A 125 18.52 1.96 13.96
C MET A 125 18.87 3.40 14.30
N GLN A 126 18.53 4.37 13.45
CA GLN A 126 18.74 5.78 13.73
C GLN A 126 17.91 6.26 14.93
N SER A 127 16.68 5.74 15.09
CA SER A 127 15.86 5.99 16.28
C SER A 127 16.51 5.41 17.55
N PHE A 128 17.08 4.21 17.46
CA PHE A 128 17.82 3.57 18.55
C PHE A 128 19.08 4.35 18.91
N THR A 129 19.86 4.77 17.93
CA THR A 129 21.06 5.58 18.13
C THR A 129 20.73 6.90 18.84
N ALA A 130 19.60 7.53 18.51
CA ALA A 130 19.11 8.73 19.18
C ALA A 130 18.67 8.48 20.65
N CYS A 131 18.19 7.28 20.98
CA CYS A 131 17.55 6.95 22.26
C CYS A 131 18.48 7.14 23.48
N PRO A 132 18.21 8.09 24.40
CA PRO A 132 19.11 8.40 25.51
C PRO A 132 19.18 7.29 26.57
N SER A 133 18.14 6.48 26.70
CA SER A 133 18.08 5.37 27.66
C SER A 133 18.79 4.11 27.18
N ALA A 134 19.25 4.05 25.93
CA ALA A 134 20.03 2.92 25.41
C ALA A 134 21.30 2.73 26.26
N PRO A 135 21.47 1.59 26.97
CA PRO A 135 22.57 1.38 27.92
C PRO A 135 23.95 1.54 27.28
N ARG A 136 24.10 1.09 26.04
CA ARG A 136 25.28 1.28 25.21
C ARG A 136 24.86 1.75 23.82
N LYS A 137 25.25 2.98 23.49
CA LYS A 137 25.03 3.55 22.16
C LYS A 137 25.61 2.64 21.09
N LYS A 138 24.78 2.31 20.11
CA LYS A 138 25.09 1.52 18.92
C LYS A 138 24.69 2.29 17.68
N GLY A 139 25.37 2.01 16.59
CA GLY A 139 25.19 2.72 15.33
C GLY A 139 25.87 4.09 15.32
N ILE A 140 25.96 4.64 14.12
CA ILE A 140 26.52 5.96 13.83
C ILE A 140 25.38 6.91 13.49
N SER A 141 25.37 8.06 14.16
CA SER A 141 24.43 9.13 13.85
C SER A 141 24.70 9.71 12.47
N SER A 142 23.62 10.06 11.78
CA SER A 142 23.61 10.71 10.47
C SER A 142 22.72 11.96 10.53
N PRO A 143 22.70 12.81 9.48
CA PRO A 143 21.71 13.89 9.37
C PRO A 143 20.27 13.42 9.62
N PHE A 144 19.94 12.18 9.26
CA PHE A 144 18.63 11.57 9.49
C PHE A 144 18.33 11.29 10.96
N THR A 145 19.34 11.05 11.81
CA THR A 145 19.10 10.90 13.26
C THR A 145 18.40 12.13 13.83
N GLU A 146 18.80 13.31 13.38
CA GLU A 146 18.16 14.57 13.77
C GLU A 146 16.88 14.83 12.97
N TYR A 147 16.85 14.47 11.68
CA TYR A 147 15.65 14.65 10.86
C TYR A 147 14.43 13.90 11.41
N LEU A 148 14.63 12.68 11.92
CA LEU A 148 13.59 11.87 12.57
C LEU A 148 12.84 12.63 13.68
N LYS A 149 13.47 13.63 14.29
CA LYS A 149 12.86 14.45 15.34
C LYS A 149 11.78 15.39 14.81
N TYR A 150 11.81 15.74 13.53
CA TYR A 150 10.78 16.55 12.88
C TYR A 150 9.60 15.73 12.35
N LEU A 151 9.74 14.40 12.21
CA LEU A 151 8.64 13.54 11.77
C LEU A 151 7.56 13.46 12.86
N PRO A 152 6.26 13.56 12.54
CA PRO A 152 5.19 13.44 13.52
C PRO A 152 4.97 11.98 13.93
N MET A 153 4.27 11.72 15.04
CA MET A 153 3.71 10.38 15.29
C MET A 153 2.57 10.14 14.30
N GLU A 154 2.84 9.34 13.28
CA GLU A 154 1.88 9.04 12.22
C GLU A 154 0.71 8.21 12.77
N MET A 155 -0.51 8.76 12.72
CA MET A 155 -1.72 8.09 13.22
C MET A 155 -2.50 7.39 12.10
N LEU A 156 -1.81 6.53 11.35
CA LEU A 156 -2.41 5.70 10.30
C LEU A 156 -3.38 4.66 10.87
N PRO A 157 -4.24 4.03 10.05
CA PRO A 157 -5.16 2.97 10.50
C PRO A 157 -4.50 1.82 11.27
N THR A 158 -3.21 1.55 11.04
CA THR A 158 -2.42 0.55 11.80
C THR A 158 -2.25 0.90 13.29
N PHE A 159 -2.56 2.13 13.69
CA PHE A 159 -2.54 2.61 15.07
C PHE A 159 -3.95 2.89 15.63
N TRP A 160 -5.00 2.51 14.91
CA TRP A 160 -6.36 2.64 15.41
C TRP A 160 -6.61 1.64 16.54
N ALA A 161 -7.35 2.09 17.56
CA ALA A 161 -7.78 1.22 18.63
C ALA A 161 -8.77 0.16 18.08
N PRO A 162 -8.96 -0.99 18.76
CA PRO A 162 -9.90 -2.01 18.30
C PRO A 162 -11.30 -1.46 17.99
N ALA A 163 -11.83 -0.59 18.87
CA ALA A 163 -13.13 0.04 18.67
C ALA A 163 -13.20 0.97 17.44
N GLU A 164 -12.07 1.54 17.02
CA GLU A 164 -11.99 2.36 15.80
C GLU A 164 -11.88 1.47 14.55
N CYS A 165 -11.14 0.36 14.64
CA CYS A 165 -11.09 -0.64 13.58
C CYS A 165 -12.46 -1.28 13.32
N ASP A 166 -13.29 -1.47 14.35
CA ASP A 166 -14.65 -2.00 14.22
C ASP A 166 -15.52 -1.13 13.30
N LEU A 167 -15.24 0.18 13.19
CA LEU A 167 -15.97 1.10 12.29
C LEU A 167 -15.73 0.79 10.81
N LEU A 168 -14.66 0.07 10.49
CA LEU A 168 -14.29 -0.33 9.13
C LEU A 168 -15.00 -1.62 8.68
N THR A 169 -15.79 -2.26 9.54
CA THR A 169 -16.54 -3.48 9.20
C THR A 169 -17.31 -3.30 7.89
N GLY A 170 -17.14 -4.20 6.92
CA GLY A 170 -17.80 -4.09 5.62
C GLY A 170 -17.17 -3.10 4.63
N THR A 171 -16.07 -2.42 4.99
CA THR A 171 -15.25 -1.64 4.03
C THR A 171 -14.14 -2.50 3.42
N THR A 172 -13.57 -2.07 2.29
CA THR A 172 -12.39 -2.73 1.70
C THR A 172 -11.12 -2.55 2.53
N LEU A 173 -11.09 -1.54 3.41
CA LEU A 173 -9.94 -1.25 4.27
C LEU A 173 -9.77 -2.27 5.41
N ALA A 174 -10.86 -2.82 5.97
CA ALA A 174 -10.78 -3.76 7.09
C ALA A 174 -9.92 -5.01 6.81
N PRO A 175 -10.13 -5.76 5.71
CA PRO A 175 -9.27 -6.90 5.38
C PRO A 175 -7.84 -6.46 5.04
N ALA A 176 -7.66 -5.34 4.33
CA ALA A 176 -6.34 -4.81 4.00
C ALA A 176 -5.52 -4.45 5.26
N LEU A 177 -6.17 -3.82 6.24
CA LEU A 177 -5.57 -3.46 7.52
C LEU A 177 -5.17 -4.70 8.32
N THR A 178 -6.03 -5.71 8.37
CA THR A 178 -5.74 -6.99 9.04
C THR A 178 -4.54 -7.69 8.39
N ALA A 179 -4.51 -7.77 7.07
CA ALA A 179 -3.40 -8.34 6.32
C ALA A 179 -2.08 -7.58 6.57
N LYS A 180 -2.14 -6.24 6.60
CA LYS A 180 -0.99 -5.38 6.88
C LYS A 180 -0.44 -5.59 8.29
N LEU A 181 -1.28 -5.59 9.31
CA LEU A 181 -0.86 -5.82 10.70
C LEU A 181 -0.23 -7.21 10.87
N ASN A 182 -0.83 -8.24 10.28
CA ASN A 182 -0.27 -9.58 10.26
C ASN A 182 1.10 -9.63 9.55
N SER A 183 1.24 -8.93 8.43
CA SER A 183 2.52 -8.83 7.71
C SER A 183 3.59 -8.12 8.52
N LEU A 184 3.26 -6.97 9.11
CA LEU A 184 4.18 -6.22 9.96
C LEU A 184 4.62 -7.03 11.18
N ASN A 185 3.70 -7.78 11.80
CA ASN A 185 4.04 -8.63 12.92
C ASN A 185 5.03 -9.74 12.49
N ARG A 186 4.81 -10.38 11.33
CA ARG A 186 5.77 -11.34 10.77
C ARG A 186 7.14 -10.70 10.50
N GLU A 187 7.16 -9.51 9.90
CA GLU A 187 8.42 -8.76 9.65
C GLU A 187 9.17 -8.47 10.96
N PHE A 188 8.45 -8.05 12.01
CA PHE A 188 9.03 -7.79 13.33
C PHE A 188 9.59 -9.05 13.98
N GLU A 189 8.86 -10.17 13.90
CA GLU A 189 9.32 -11.46 14.40
C GLU A 189 10.56 -11.96 13.64
N GLN A 190 10.61 -11.77 12.32
CA GLN A 190 11.80 -12.06 11.51
C GLN A 190 12.99 -11.18 11.91
N LEU A 191 12.77 -9.88 12.14
CA LEU A 191 13.80 -8.97 12.65
C LEU A 191 14.35 -9.46 13.99
N ARG A 192 13.45 -9.86 14.90
CA ARG A 192 13.83 -10.40 16.21
C ARG A 192 14.66 -11.67 16.06
N GLU A 193 14.19 -12.65 15.30
CA GLU A 193 14.87 -13.93 15.11
C GLU A 193 16.26 -13.73 14.48
N ALA A 194 16.35 -12.95 13.40
CA ALA A 194 17.60 -12.72 12.67
C ALA A 194 18.65 -11.98 13.52
N THR A 195 18.23 -11.03 14.35
CA THR A 195 19.15 -10.17 15.12
C THR A 195 19.42 -10.67 16.54
N SER A 196 18.64 -11.62 17.07
CA SER A 196 18.88 -12.19 18.41
C SER A 196 20.22 -12.91 18.54
N SER A 197 20.83 -13.32 17.44
CA SER A 197 22.20 -13.89 17.43
C SER A 197 23.30 -12.84 17.66
N LEU A 198 23.00 -11.56 17.44
CA LEU A 198 23.93 -10.46 17.70
C LEU A 198 23.93 -10.14 19.20
N PRO A 199 25.06 -10.27 19.92
CA PRO A 199 25.08 -10.15 21.38
C PRO A 199 24.49 -8.84 21.91
N TRP A 200 24.71 -7.73 21.20
CA TRP A 200 24.20 -6.43 21.63
C TRP A 200 22.71 -6.23 21.35
N CYS A 201 22.16 -6.86 20.31
CA CYS A 201 20.71 -6.85 20.07
C CYS A 201 20.01 -7.73 21.10
N ALA A 202 20.55 -8.92 21.40
CA ALA A 202 20.03 -9.77 22.47
C ALA A 202 19.98 -9.04 23.82
N GLU A 203 21.04 -8.32 24.18
CA GLU A 203 21.13 -7.56 25.45
C GLU A 203 20.23 -6.31 25.48
N GLN A 204 20.12 -5.56 24.38
CA GLN A 204 19.50 -4.21 24.41
C GLN A 204 18.15 -4.10 23.69
N TRP A 205 17.88 -4.94 22.70
CA TRP A 205 16.60 -4.93 21.97
C TRP A 205 15.64 -5.95 22.53
N TRP A 206 16.14 -7.14 22.85
CA TRP A 206 15.32 -8.33 23.04
C TRP A 206 15.38 -8.93 24.45
N ASP A 207 16.12 -8.31 25.37
CA ASP A 207 16.14 -8.76 26.76
C ASP A 207 14.72 -8.73 27.35
N GLU A 208 14.35 -9.77 28.10
CA GLU A 208 12.98 -9.94 28.59
C GLU A 208 12.55 -8.83 29.57
N VAL A 209 13.50 -8.18 30.23
CA VAL A 209 13.26 -7.17 31.26
C VAL A 209 13.63 -5.78 30.76
N ASP A 210 14.81 -5.67 30.14
CA ASP A 210 15.42 -4.38 29.78
C ASP A 210 15.43 -4.12 28.26
N GLY A 211 14.86 -5.02 27.45
CA GLY A 211 14.76 -4.85 25.99
C GLY A 211 13.89 -3.66 25.61
N ILE A 212 14.43 -2.76 24.77
CA ILE A 212 13.77 -1.47 24.50
C ILE A 212 12.90 -1.46 23.24
N LEU A 213 12.98 -2.51 22.42
CA LEU A 213 12.35 -2.55 21.11
C LEU A 213 11.01 -3.30 21.16
N GLU A 214 9.94 -2.64 20.71
CA GLU A 214 8.59 -3.19 20.71
C GLU A 214 8.01 -3.21 19.29
N PHE A 215 6.94 -3.99 19.09
CA PHE A 215 6.24 -4.03 17.81
C PHE A 215 5.74 -2.65 17.36
N ASP A 216 5.34 -1.81 18.33
CA ASP A 216 4.95 -0.41 18.10
C ASP A 216 6.06 0.42 17.45
N ASP A 217 7.34 0.10 17.69
CA ASP A 217 8.46 0.78 17.03
C ASP A 217 8.56 0.40 15.55
N TRP A 218 8.30 -0.87 15.22
CA TRP A 218 8.27 -1.34 13.83
C TRP A 218 7.08 -0.78 13.06
N LEU A 219 5.91 -0.74 13.70
CA LEU A 219 4.73 -0.05 13.17
C LEU A 219 5.04 1.41 12.84
N GLN A 220 5.79 2.11 13.71
CA GLN A 220 6.06 3.53 13.55
C GLN A 220 7.04 3.83 12.43
N VAL A 221 8.08 3.01 12.24
CA VAL A 221 8.99 3.18 11.10
C VAL A 221 8.31 2.83 9.77
N ASP A 222 7.43 1.82 9.74
CA ASP A 222 6.57 1.56 8.57
C ASP A 222 5.71 2.78 8.26
N ALA A 223 5.08 3.38 9.27
CA ALA A 223 4.24 4.54 9.06
C ALA A 223 5.02 5.77 8.60
N PHE A 224 6.21 6.03 9.16
CA PHE A 224 7.11 7.10 8.68
C PHE A 224 7.45 6.94 7.20
N TYR A 225 7.76 5.71 6.79
CA TYR A 225 8.08 5.42 5.39
C TYR A 225 6.83 5.52 4.51
N ARG A 226 5.74 4.84 4.88
CA ARG A 226 4.57 4.66 4.04
C ARG A 226 3.82 5.96 3.75
N SER A 227 3.80 6.90 4.71
CA SER A 227 3.16 8.20 4.50
C SER A 227 4.03 9.22 3.75
N ARG A 228 5.30 8.90 3.46
CA ARG A 228 6.32 9.87 2.98
C ARG A 228 7.18 9.40 1.82
N ALA A 229 7.25 8.09 1.60
CA ALA A 229 8.04 7.53 0.53
C ALA A 229 7.43 7.92 -0.82
N LEU A 230 8.30 8.34 -1.73
CA LEU A 230 7.98 8.72 -3.09
C LEU A 230 8.84 7.90 -4.03
N GLU A 231 8.28 7.55 -5.20
CA GLU A 231 9.08 7.02 -6.30
C GLU A 231 9.76 8.19 -7.00
N TYR A 232 11.05 8.38 -6.74
CA TYR A 232 11.79 9.51 -7.28
C TYR A 232 12.41 9.18 -8.64
N PRO A 233 12.28 10.05 -9.66
CA PRO A 233 12.82 9.80 -10.99
C PRO A 233 14.32 9.48 -10.96
N GLY A 234 14.70 8.32 -11.48
CA GLY A 234 16.10 7.88 -11.54
C GLY A 234 16.70 7.38 -10.22
N VAL A 235 15.96 7.42 -9.12
CA VAL A 235 16.39 6.87 -7.80
C VAL A 235 15.53 5.68 -7.39
N GLY A 236 14.23 5.71 -7.67
CA GLY A 236 13.25 4.73 -7.19
C GLY A 236 12.66 5.13 -5.84
N ASP A 237 12.14 4.15 -5.10
CA ASP A 237 11.50 4.36 -3.80
C ASP A 237 12.49 4.93 -2.77
N CYS A 238 12.18 6.11 -2.23
CA CYS A 238 13.00 6.76 -1.21
C CYS A 238 12.20 7.73 -0.35
N MET A 239 12.80 8.17 0.75
CA MET A 239 12.34 9.33 1.52
C MET A 239 13.27 10.52 1.27
N VAL A 240 12.70 11.69 0.99
CA VAL A 240 13.45 12.92 0.75
C VAL A 240 13.10 13.95 1.81
N PRO A 241 14.02 14.24 2.76
CA PRO A 241 13.81 15.21 3.82
C PRO A 241 13.35 16.55 3.26
N CYS A 242 12.49 17.23 4.01
CA CYS A 242 11.86 18.51 3.69
C CYS A 242 10.87 18.47 2.51
N ILE A 243 11.13 17.69 1.44
CA ILE A 243 10.14 17.50 0.37
C ILE A 243 8.97 16.65 0.85
N ASP A 244 9.25 15.65 1.66
CA ASP A 244 8.23 14.83 2.34
C ASP A 244 7.34 15.62 3.31
N MET A 245 7.61 16.91 3.55
CA MET A 245 6.73 17.82 4.29
C MET A 245 5.66 18.46 3.40
N ALA A 246 5.76 18.37 2.07
CA ALA A 246 4.76 18.95 1.17
C ALA A 246 3.48 18.12 1.17
N ASN A 247 2.34 18.75 1.47
CA ASN A 247 1.05 18.07 1.48
C ASN A 247 0.56 17.68 0.08
N HIS A 248 -0.40 16.76 0.07
CA HIS A 248 -1.05 16.30 -1.14
C HIS A 248 -2.06 17.33 -1.68
N SER A 249 -2.09 17.47 -3.00
CA SER A 249 -3.29 17.89 -3.73
C SER A 249 -3.30 17.27 -5.12
N SER A 250 -4.48 16.89 -5.61
CA SER A 250 -4.67 16.26 -6.91
C SER A 250 -4.95 17.26 -8.05
N GLY A 251 -4.65 16.83 -9.28
CA GLY A 251 -5.07 17.53 -10.51
C GLY A 251 -4.57 18.99 -10.63
N THR A 252 -5.51 19.94 -10.66
CA THR A 252 -5.17 21.37 -10.77
C THR A 252 -4.70 21.97 -9.44
N GLY A 253 -4.92 21.28 -8.32
CA GLY A 253 -4.43 21.72 -7.02
C GLY A 253 -2.93 21.46 -6.83
N THR A 254 -2.34 20.50 -7.56
CA THR A 254 -0.91 20.20 -7.52
C THR A 254 -0.08 21.40 -8.01
N ALA A 255 0.62 22.06 -7.08
CA ALA A 255 1.41 23.26 -7.35
C ALA A 255 2.83 22.95 -7.84
N ALA A 256 3.49 21.97 -7.22
CA ALA A 256 4.89 21.64 -7.47
C ALA A 256 5.08 20.21 -7.97
N ILE A 257 6.23 19.99 -8.60
CA ILE A 257 6.77 18.68 -8.97
C ILE A 257 8.13 18.49 -8.31
N TYR A 258 8.53 17.24 -8.16
CA TYR A 258 9.84 16.88 -7.65
C TYR A 258 10.65 16.16 -8.72
N GLU A 259 11.92 16.51 -8.85
CA GLU A 259 12.82 15.99 -9.88
C GLU A 259 14.23 15.80 -9.31
N VAL A 260 15.11 15.20 -10.11
CA VAL A 260 16.54 15.11 -9.82
C VAL A 260 17.27 16.03 -10.79
N ASP A 261 18.10 16.94 -10.25
CA ASP A 261 18.90 17.85 -11.06
C ASP A 261 20.13 17.16 -11.68
N ASP A 262 20.88 17.90 -12.52
CA ASP A 262 22.09 17.41 -13.20
C ASP A 262 23.21 16.95 -12.23
N GLN A 263 23.16 17.34 -10.97
CA GLN A 263 24.11 16.95 -9.93
C GLN A 263 23.62 15.75 -9.11
N GLY A 264 22.41 15.27 -9.36
CA GLY A 264 21.77 14.20 -8.60
C GLY A 264 21.04 14.68 -7.36
N ASN A 265 20.88 15.99 -7.14
CA ASN A 265 20.14 16.51 -6.00
C ASN A 265 18.65 16.38 -6.24
N ALA A 266 17.90 16.14 -5.18
CA ALA A 266 16.45 16.22 -5.22
C ALA A 266 16.02 17.69 -5.19
N VAL A 267 15.11 18.08 -6.08
CA VAL A 267 14.61 19.45 -6.20
C VAL A 267 13.10 19.51 -6.19
N LEU A 268 12.55 20.56 -5.57
CA LEU A 268 11.12 20.89 -5.65
C LEU A 268 10.94 22.10 -6.58
N LEU A 269 10.22 21.91 -7.67
CA LEU A 269 10.00 22.90 -8.72
C LEU A 269 8.54 23.31 -8.76
N LEU A 270 8.26 24.62 -8.84
CA LEU A 270 6.91 25.10 -9.08
C LEU A 270 6.52 24.83 -10.54
N ARG A 271 5.37 24.19 -10.78
CA ARG A 271 4.93 23.82 -12.15
C ARG A 271 4.69 25.06 -13.00
N ASP A 272 5.08 24.99 -14.27
CA ASP A 272 4.86 26.06 -15.23
C ASP A 272 3.42 26.57 -15.24
N GLY A 273 3.27 27.90 -15.19
CA GLY A 273 1.96 28.55 -15.20
C GLY A 273 1.18 28.48 -13.87
N LYS A 274 1.71 27.82 -12.82
CA LYS A 274 1.14 27.92 -11.47
C LYS A 274 1.59 29.20 -10.78
N THR A 275 0.68 29.80 -10.03
CA THR A 275 0.95 30.93 -9.15
C THR A 275 0.56 30.57 -7.73
N VAL A 276 1.41 30.87 -6.77
CA VAL A 276 1.12 30.69 -5.34
C VAL A 276 1.33 32.03 -4.65
N GLU A 277 0.28 32.53 -3.99
CA GLU A 277 0.34 33.77 -3.24
C GLU A 277 1.18 33.62 -1.96
N GLU A 278 1.61 34.75 -1.38
CA GLU A 278 2.27 34.74 -0.08
C GLU A 278 1.38 34.07 0.99
N ASN A 279 1.97 33.19 1.80
CA ASN A 279 1.29 32.30 2.75
C ASN A 279 0.39 31.23 2.12
N GLY A 280 0.42 31.08 0.79
CA GLY A 280 -0.19 29.95 0.09
C GLY A 280 0.57 28.65 0.33
N GLU A 281 -0.17 27.55 0.34
CA GLU A 281 0.38 26.20 0.45
C GLU A 281 0.93 25.73 -0.90
N ILE A 282 2.09 25.06 -0.86
CA ILE A 282 2.73 24.44 -2.02
C ILE A 282 2.57 22.94 -1.89
N THR A 283 1.70 22.37 -2.71
CA THR A 283 1.32 20.95 -2.68
C THR A 283 2.01 20.16 -3.79
N ILE A 284 2.17 18.86 -3.55
CA ILE A 284 2.60 17.87 -4.54
C ILE A 284 1.49 16.82 -4.74
N THR A 285 1.57 16.01 -5.80
CA THR A 285 0.69 14.85 -5.93
C THR A 285 1.35 13.63 -5.32
N TYR A 286 0.61 12.89 -4.50
CA TYR A 286 0.99 11.56 -4.00
C TYR A 286 0.55 10.46 -5.00
N GLY A 287 -0.15 10.86 -6.07
CA GLY A 287 -0.71 9.97 -7.09
C GLY A 287 -2.18 10.30 -7.33
N ASP A 288 -2.49 10.96 -8.45
CA ASP A 288 -3.87 11.38 -8.80
C ASP A 288 -4.85 10.22 -9.00
N LYS A 289 -4.34 9.00 -9.20
CA LYS A 289 -5.15 7.79 -9.41
C LYS A 289 -5.48 7.03 -8.12
N LYS A 290 -4.92 7.42 -6.98
CA LYS A 290 -5.13 6.70 -5.71
C LYS A 290 -6.57 6.87 -5.23
N GLY A 291 -7.21 5.76 -4.88
CA GLY A 291 -8.57 5.74 -4.33
C GLY A 291 -8.64 6.10 -2.86
N ALA A 292 -9.86 6.28 -2.35
CA ALA A 292 -10.14 6.68 -0.96
C ALA A 292 -9.53 5.70 0.06
N CYS A 293 -9.65 4.40 -0.20
CA CYS A 293 -9.09 3.35 0.65
C CYS A 293 -7.57 3.46 0.75
N GLU A 294 -6.86 3.63 -0.39
CA GLU A 294 -5.41 3.80 -0.42
C GLU A 294 -4.96 5.09 0.28
N MET A 295 -5.69 6.19 0.08
CA MET A 295 -5.39 7.48 0.73
C MET A 295 -5.48 7.36 2.26
N LEU A 296 -6.56 6.77 2.76
CA LEU A 296 -6.73 6.57 4.21
C LEU A 296 -5.70 5.56 4.74
N PHE A 297 -5.51 4.45 4.02
CA PHE A 297 -4.59 3.39 4.41
C PHE A 297 -3.18 3.93 4.55
N SER A 298 -2.63 4.51 3.49
CA SER A 298 -1.20 4.88 3.39
C SER A 298 -0.87 6.24 3.98
N TYR A 299 -1.81 7.18 4.00
CA TYR A 299 -1.55 8.57 4.39
C TYR A 299 -2.41 9.07 5.56
N GLY A 300 -3.42 8.33 5.99
CA GLY A 300 -4.21 8.67 7.17
C GLY A 300 -5.21 9.82 6.98
N PHE A 301 -5.59 10.09 5.72
CA PHE A 301 -6.62 11.07 5.38
C PHE A 301 -7.37 10.68 4.10
N ILE A 302 -8.53 11.30 3.88
CA ILE A 302 -9.26 11.29 2.60
C ILE A 302 -9.41 12.76 2.21
N GLU A 303 -9.11 13.11 0.95
CA GLU A 303 -9.28 14.50 0.46
C GLU A 303 -10.75 14.91 0.63
N ASP A 304 -11.00 16.11 1.17
CA ASP A 304 -12.38 16.59 1.39
C ASP A 304 -13.13 16.69 0.05
N GLU A 305 -12.43 17.13 -1.00
CA GLU A 305 -12.93 17.29 -2.36
C GLU A 305 -13.08 15.97 -3.13
N MET A 306 -12.73 14.82 -2.54
CA MET A 306 -12.88 13.52 -3.19
C MET A 306 -14.35 13.14 -3.32
N GLU A 307 -14.89 13.09 -4.54
CA GLU A 307 -16.30 12.81 -4.78
C GLU A 307 -16.63 11.31 -4.95
N SER A 308 -15.60 10.48 -5.13
CA SER A 308 -15.73 9.04 -5.40
C SER A 308 -14.59 8.26 -4.76
N ALA A 309 -14.82 6.98 -4.44
CA ALA A 309 -13.75 6.09 -4.00
C ALA A 309 -12.65 5.89 -5.07
N ARG A 310 -12.93 6.23 -6.34
CA ARG A 310 -12.10 6.06 -7.56
C ARG A 310 -11.83 4.60 -7.92
N GLU A 311 -11.44 3.79 -6.95
CA GLU A 311 -11.17 2.37 -7.12
C GLU A 311 -11.37 1.57 -5.83
N LEU A 312 -11.73 0.28 -5.97
CA LEU A 312 -11.89 -0.69 -4.89
C LEU A 312 -11.26 -2.00 -5.30
N PHE A 313 -10.64 -2.72 -4.36
CA PHE A 313 -10.22 -4.10 -4.56
C PHE A 313 -11.09 -5.02 -3.70
N LEU A 314 -11.75 -5.99 -4.34
CA LEU A 314 -12.55 -7.01 -3.67
C LEU A 314 -11.88 -8.36 -3.85
N ASP A 315 -11.71 -9.07 -2.73
CA ASP A 315 -11.19 -10.43 -2.73
C ASP A 315 -12.21 -11.41 -3.31
N LEU A 316 -11.69 -12.47 -3.93
CA LEU A 316 -12.47 -13.59 -4.45
C LEU A 316 -11.93 -14.89 -3.88
N SER A 317 -12.85 -15.81 -3.60
CA SER A 317 -12.53 -17.19 -3.22
C SER A 317 -13.06 -18.15 -4.28
N ILE A 318 -12.36 -19.28 -4.46
CA ILE A 318 -12.87 -20.36 -5.29
C ILE A 318 -14.01 -21.05 -4.52
N PRO A 319 -15.16 -21.32 -5.16
CA PRO A 319 -16.28 -22.03 -4.52
C PRO A 319 -15.84 -23.34 -3.88
N GLY A 320 -16.34 -23.63 -2.67
CA GLY A 320 -15.92 -24.79 -1.88
C GLY A 320 -16.29 -26.15 -2.49
N ASP A 321 -17.25 -26.15 -3.40
CA ASP A 321 -17.73 -27.29 -4.17
C ASP A 321 -17.07 -27.42 -5.56
N ASP A 322 -16.15 -26.52 -5.92
CA ASP A 322 -15.38 -26.62 -7.17
C ASP A 322 -14.42 -27.84 -7.13
N PRO A 323 -14.61 -28.85 -8.00
CA PRO A 323 -13.79 -30.06 -8.00
C PRO A 323 -12.31 -29.77 -8.36
N LEU A 324 -12.05 -28.69 -9.08
CA LEU A 324 -10.72 -28.23 -9.47
C LEU A 324 -10.13 -27.21 -8.49
N GLY A 325 -10.84 -26.85 -7.41
CA GLY A 325 -10.48 -25.68 -6.61
C GLY A 325 -9.07 -25.73 -6.00
N ARG A 326 -8.61 -26.90 -5.54
CA ARG A 326 -7.22 -27.07 -5.06
C ARG A 326 -6.20 -26.89 -6.17
N ALA A 327 -6.49 -27.36 -7.37
CA ALA A 327 -5.59 -27.25 -8.51
C ALA A 327 -5.52 -25.80 -9.00
N LYS A 328 -6.66 -25.12 -9.14
CA LYS A 328 -6.76 -23.69 -9.45
C LYS A 328 -5.96 -22.85 -8.46
N ALA A 329 -6.16 -23.05 -7.15
CA ALA A 329 -5.41 -22.32 -6.11
C ALA A 329 -3.89 -22.57 -6.17
N ALA A 330 -3.45 -23.76 -6.54
CA ALA A 330 -2.03 -24.12 -6.61
C ALA A 330 -1.29 -23.51 -7.81
N VAL A 331 -2.01 -23.21 -8.91
CA VAL A 331 -1.42 -22.62 -10.13
C VAL A 331 -1.66 -21.11 -10.26
N ALA A 332 -2.58 -20.56 -9.46
CA ALA A 332 -2.91 -19.15 -9.50
C ALA A 332 -1.68 -18.30 -9.21
N ASN A 333 -1.25 -17.53 -10.20
CA ASN A 333 -0.11 -16.62 -10.13
C ASN A 333 -0.53 -15.14 -10.18
N CYS A 334 -1.81 -14.86 -9.96
CA CYS A 334 -2.40 -13.52 -9.96
C CYS A 334 -3.06 -13.21 -8.61
N ALA A 335 -3.41 -11.94 -8.38
CA ALA A 335 -4.06 -11.51 -7.14
C ALA A 335 -5.46 -12.16 -7.01
N PRO A 336 -5.82 -12.75 -5.85
CA PRO A 336 -7.07 -13.49 -5.67
C PRO A 336 -8.26 -12.55 -5.47
N GLY A 337 -8.62 -11.80 -6.50
CA GLY A 337 -9.65 -10.78 -6.44
C GLY A 337 -9.74 -9.97 -7.74
N PHE A 338 -10.46 -8.86 -7.67
CA PHE A 338 -10.60 -7.92 -8.78
C PHE A 338 -10.65 -6.49 -8.27
N LYS A 339 -10.22 -5.58 -9.14
CA LYS A 339 -10.29 -4.14 -8.95
C LYS A 339 -11.49 -3.60 -9.70
N ILE A 340 -12.31 -2.81 -9.03
CA ILE A 340 -13.34 -1.97 -9.62
C ILE A 340 -12.73 -0.58 -9.77
N VAL A 341 -12.85 0.04 -10.95
CA VAL A 341 -12.30 1.36 -11.24
C VAL A 341 -13.39 2.21 -11.89
N GLU A 342 -13.58 3.42 -11.37
CA GLU A 342 -14.45 4.39 -11.99
C GLU A 342 -13.93 4.82 -13.37
N SER A 343 -14.82 4.82 -14.37
CA SER A 343 -14.46 5.17 -15.75
C SER A 343 -15.54 6.03 -16.39
N GLY A 344 -15.36 7.36 -16.33
CA GLY A 344 -16.35 8.33 -16.80
C GLY A 344 -17.71 8.10 -16.14
N ASP A 345 -18.76 7.96 -16.95
CA ASP A 345 -20.13 7.72 -16.46
C ASP A 345 -20.36 6.27 -15.99
N GLY A 346 -19.42 5.36 -16.24
CA GLY A 346 -19.54 3.92 -15.93
C GLY A 346 -18.50 3.42 -14.95
N VAL A 347 -18.32 2.10 -14.97
CA VAL A 347 -17.37 1.36 -14.16
C VAL A 347 -16.62 0.37 -15.05
N SER A 348 -15.36 0.13 -14.73
CA SER A 348 -14.54 -0.92 -15.34
C SER A 348 -13.99 -1.82 -14.24
N TRP A 349 -13.55 -3.02 -14.62
CA TRP A 349 -12.86 -3.90 -13.69
C TRP A 349 -11.65 -4.57 -14.32
N ASP A 350 -10.72 -4.97 -13.45
CA ASP A 350 -9.53 -5.74 -13.80
C ASP A 350 -9.30 -6.84 -12.75
N GLY A 351 -8.95 -8.05 -13.17
CA GLY A 351 -8.79 -9.18 -12.24
C GLY A 351 -8.64 -10.52 -12.96
N ALA A 352 -7.41 -10.94 -13.22
CA ALA A 352 -7.13 -12.19 -13.92
C ALA A 352 -7.72 -13.45 -13.22
N TYR A 353 -7.82 -13.41 -11.89
CA TYR A 353 -8.24 -14.55 -11.08
C TYR A 353 -9.67 -15.01 -11.36
N ILE A 354 -10.56 -14.11 -11.78
CA ILE A 354 -11.95 -14.48 -12.06
C ILE A 354 -12.07 -15.43 -13.25
N TRP A 355 -11.20 -15.28 -14.25
CA TRP A 355 -11.22 -16.11 -15.45
C TRP A 355 -10.83 -17.56 -15.13
N LEU A 356 -9.96 -17.75 -14.13
CA LEU A 356 -9.64 -19.08 -13.60
C LEU A 356 -10.82 -19.69 -12.83
N ILE A 357 -11.54 -18.88 -12.05
CA ILE A 357 -12.70 -19.36 -11.28
C ILE A 357 -13.85 -19.76 -12.21
N CYS A 358 -14.09 -19.02 -13.30
CA CYS A 358 -15.30 -19.15 -14.12
C CYS A 358 -15.33 -20.32 -15.12
N VAL A 359 -14.23 -21.07 -15.25
CA VAL A 359 -14.13 -22.21 -16.17
C VAL A 359 -13.79 -23.51 -15.45
N ASN A 360 -14.30 -24.63 -15.97
CA ASN A 360 -14.18 -25.97 -15.39
C ASN A 360 -13.63 -26.98 -16.41
N GLU A 361 -13.55 -28.26 -16.00
CA GLU A 361 -13.07 -29.36 -16.85
C GLU A 361 -13.92 -29.51 -18.12
N GLU A 362 -15.23 -29.38 -17.99
CA GLU A 362 -16.20 -29.42 -19.10
C GLU A 362 -15.98 -28.31 -20.14
N ASP A 363 -15.40 -27.18 -19.71
CA ASP A 363 -15.09 -26.06 -20.60
C ASP A 363 -13.75 -26.26 -21.34
N GLY A 364 -12.90 -27.14 -20.81
CA GLY A 364 -11.58 -27.46 -21.37
C GLY A 364 -10.40 -27.14 -20.44
N LEU A 365 -10.63 -26.70 -19.19
CA LEU A 365 -9.55 -26.50 -18.22
C LEU A 365 -9.17 -27.84 -17.58
N SER A 366 -7.94 -28.30 -17.79
CA SER A 366 -7.45 -29.54 -17.15
C SER A 366 -6.08 -29.36 -16.50
N PHE A 367 -5.75 -30.23 -15.54
CA PHE A 367 -4.51 -30.17 -14.78
C PHE A 367 -3.75 -31.49 -14.87
N GLN A 368 -2.46 -31.42 -15.16
CA GLN A 368 -1.59 -32.59 -15.31
C GLN A 368 -0.31 -32.39 -14.50
N ILE A 369 0.20 -33.47 -13.90
CA ILE A 369 1.51 -33.46 -13.23
C ILE A 369 2.57 -33.83 -14.25
N GLN A 370 3.51 -32.92 -14.53
CA GLN A 370 4.67 -33.20 -15.36
C GLN A 370 5.93 -33.31 -14.50
N GLN A 371 6.81 -34.24 -14.87
CA GLN A 371 8.11 -34.39 -14.21
C GLN A 371 9.17 -33.63 -15.02
N THR A 372 9.88 -32.71 -14.36
CA THR A 372 10.98 -31.95 -14.98
C THR A 372 12.20 -32.84 -15.20
N VAL A 373 13.14 -32.38 -16.04
CA VAL A 373 14.40 -33.08 -16.33
C VAL A 373 15.28 -33.29 -15.09
N GLU A 374 15.06 -32.47 -14.05
CA GLU A 374 15.73 -32.55 -12.75
C GLU A 374 15.00 -33.47 -11.76
N GLY A 375 13.86 -34.05 -12.17
CA GLY A 375 13.07 -34.98 -11.36
C GLY A 375 12.00 -34.31 -10.49
N ASN A 376 11.86 -32.98 -10.51
CA ASN A 376 10.82 -32.25 -9.79
C ASN A 376 9.46 -32.49 -10.44
N ARG A 377 8.37 -32.44 -9.66
CA ARG A 377 7.00 -32.58 -10.16
C ARG A 377 6.32 -31.22 -10.12
N GLU A 378 5.78 -30.80 -11.25
CA GLU A 378 5.06 -29.54 -11.38
C GLU A 378 3.64 -29.80 -11.88
N LEU A 379 2.68 -29.07 -11.31
CA LEU A 379 1.29 -29.08 -11.76
C LEU A 379 1.17 -28.08 -12.91
N ILE A 380 0.78 -28.57 -14.08
CA ILE A 380 0.61 -27.77 -15.29
C ILE A 380 -0.88 -27.68 -15.60
N ALA A 381 -1.37 -26.46 -15.81
CA ALA A 381 -2.70 -26.22 -16.32
C ALA A 381 -2.69 -26.24 -17.86
N THR A 382 -3.76 -26.76 -18.44
CA THR A 382 -3.99 -26.80 -19.90
C THR A 382 -5.39 -26.29 -20.20
N TRP A 383 -5.54 -25.62 -21.34
CA TRP A 383 -6.81 -25.20 -21.89
C TRP A 383 -6.99 -25.88 -23.25
N LYS A 384 -7.98 -26.78 -23.34
CA LYS A 384 -8.25 -27.59 -24.55
C LYS A 384 -6.98 -28.26 -25.10
N ASP A 385 -6.30 -28.97 -24.20
CA ASP A 385 -5.03 -29.69 -24.41
C ASP A 385 -3.78 -28.82 -24.67
N GLU A 386 -3.90 -27.49 -24.72
CA GLU A 386 -2.77 -26.58 -24.88
C GLU A 386 -2.28 -26.05 -23.51
N PRO A 387 -0.96 -26.04 -23.22
CA PRO A 387 -0.44 -25.53 -21.96
C PRO A 387 -0.76 -24.05 -21.70
N VAL A 388 -1.16 -23.72 -20.47
CA VAL A 388 -1.37 -22.35 -20.00
C VAL A 388 -0.19 -21.93 -19.12
N HIS A 389 0.53 -20.90 -19.55
CA HIS A 389 1.67 -20.35 -18.83
C HIS A 389 1.27 -19.16 -17.96
N GLY A 390 0.60 -19.47 -16.84
CA GLY A 390 0.07 -18.45 -15.94
C GLY A 390 -1.26 -17.88 -16.41
N PHE A 391 -1.95 -17.18 -15.50
CA PHE A 391 -3.34 -16.78 -15.70
C PHE A 391 -3.58 -15.30 -15.97
N GLU A 392 -2.52 -14.47 -15.94
CA GLU A 392 -2.62 -13.03 -16.21
C GLU A 392 -3.25 -12.73 -17.58
N ASP A 393 -2.81 -13.45 -18.62
CA ASP A 393 -3.30 -13.30 -20.00
C ASP A 393 -4.42 -14.30 -20.36
N PHE A 394 -4.93 -15.06 -19.39
CA PHE A 394 -5.88 -16.15 -19.66
C PHE A 394 -7.18 -15.65 -20.30
N ARG A 395 -7.58 -14.42 -19.99
CA ARG A 395 -8.69 -13.73 -20.67
C ARG A 395 -8.56 -13.77 -22.20
N SER A 396 -7.39 -13.45 -22.73
CA SER A 396 -7.17 -13.40 -24.18
C SER A 396 -7.24 -14.78 -24.85
N ILE A 397 -7.02 -15.85 -24.09
CA ILE A 397 -7.25 -17.23 -24.54
C ILE A 397 -8.76 -17.50 -24.60
N LEU A 398 -9.50 -17.13 -23.55
CA LEU A 398 -10.97 -17.31 -23.48
C LEU A 398 -11.72 -16.48 -24.53
N GLU A 399 -11.26 -15.26 -24.85
CA GLU A 399 -11.86 -14.38 -25.86
C GLU A 399 -11.85 -14.97 -27.28
N GLN A 400 -10.95 -15.91 -27.55
CA GLN A 400 -10.86 -16.62 -28.83
C GLN A 400 -11.79 -17.82 -28.90
N ASP A 401 -12.41 -18.21 -27.78
CA ASP A 401 -13.25 -19.38 -27.68
C ASP A 401 -14.68 -19.11 -28.19
N PRO A 402 -15.31 -20.04 -28.92
CA PRO A 402 -16.71 -19.91 -29.31
C PRO A 402 -17.70 -19.74 -28.15
N LEU A 403 -17.32 -20.15 -26.93
CA LEU A 403 -18.13 -19.99 -25.72
C LEU A 403 -17.79 -18.73 -24.90
N TRP A 404 -17.04 -17.78 -25.47
CA TRP A 404 -16.64 -16.53 -24.79
C TRP A 404 -17.78 -15.85 -24.02
N ASP A 405 -18.95 -15.65 -24.66
CA ASP A 405 -20.07 -14.96 -24.01
C ASP A 405 -20.58 -15.70 -22.76
N VAL A 406 -20.45 -17.02 -22.71
CA VAL A 406 -20.80 -17.84 -21.54
C VAL A 406 -19.81 -17.60 -20.41
N TYR A 407 -18.51 -17.63 -20.71
CA TYR A 407 -17.46 -17.36 -19.72
C TYR A 407 -17.54 -15.92 -19.19
N HIS A 408 -17.83 -14.97 -20.08
CA HIS A 408 -18.02 -13.58 -19.73
C HIS A 408 -19.25 -13.39 -18.83
N LEU A 409 -20.38 -14.03 -19.15
CA LEU A 409 -21.57 -13.99 -18.31
C LEU A 409 -21.31 -14.57 -16.91
N ARG A 410 -20.58 -15.69 -16.81
CA ARG A 410 -20.18 -16.28 -15.52
C ARG A 410 -19.30 -15.30 -14.73
N ALA A 411 -18.31 -14.68 -15.37
CA ALA A 411 -17.45 -13.68 -14.73
C ALA A 411 -18.26 -12.51 -14.19
N VAL A 412 -19.11 -11.88 -15.01
CA VAL A 412 -19.96 -10.75 -14.58
C VAL A 412 -20.90 -11.16 -13.44
N SER A 413 -21.44 -12.38 -13.47
CA SER A 413 -22.29 -12.90 -12.39
C SER A 413 -21.54 -13.04 -11.07
N VAL A 414 -20.31 -13.57 -11.10
CA VAL A 414 -19.43 -13.69 -9.91
C VAL A 414 -19.05 -12.31 -9.36
N LEU A 415 -18.73 -11.34 -10.23
CA LEU A 415 -18.45 -9.96 -9.82
C LEU A 415 -19.66 -9.36 -9.10
N GLN A 416 -20.83 -9.46 -9.74
CA GLN A 416 -22.06 -8.88 -9.21
C GLN A 416 -22.44 -9.49 -7.85
N GLU A 417 -22.33 -10.81 -7.69
CA GLU A 417 -22.59 -11.49 -6.42
C GLU A 417 -21.62 -11.01 -5.33
N ARG A 418 -20.33 -10.90 -5.65
CA ARG A 418 -19.33 -10.41 -4.69
C ARG A 418 -19.57 -8.95 -4.28
N ILE A 419 -19.97 -8.10 -5.23
CA ILE A 419 -20.35 -6.69 -4.98
C ILE A 419 -21.58 -6.63 -4.09
N ALA A 420 -22.61 -7.43 -4.36
CA ALA A 420 -23.82 -7.49 -3.53
C ALA A 420 -23.50 -7.92 -2.10
N SER A 421 -22.65 -8.93 -1.92
CA SER A 421 -22.17 -9.34 -0.60
C SER A 421 -21.42 -8.21 0.11
N GLN A 422 -20.57 -7.46 -0.61
CA GLN A 422 -19.86 -6.33 -0.03
C GLN A 422 -20.81 -5.24 0.46
N LEU A 423 -21.82 -4.87 -0.35
CA LEU A 423 -22.85 -3.91 0.03
C LEU A 423 -23.64 -4.39 1.25
N GLN A 424 -23.97 -5.69 1.30
CA GLN A 424 -24.66 -6.27 2.45
C GLN A 424 -23.85 -6.16 3.75
N ASP A 425 -22.54 -6.45 3.69
CA ASP A 425 -21.66 -6.33 4.86
C ASP A 425 -21.49 -4.87 5.32
N LEU A 426 -21.38 -3.96 4.34
CA LEU A 426 -21.29 -2.52 4.58
C LEU A 426 -22.57 -2.01 5.26
N TYR A 427 -23.73 -2.16 4.61
CA TYR A 427 -25.00 -1.69 5.17
C TYR A 427 -25.41 -2.42 6.45
N GLY A 428 -25.06 -3.70 6.59
CA GLY A 428 -25.33 -4.48 7.78
C GLY A 428 -24.63 -3.96 9.05
N SER A 429 -23.61 -3.12 8.90
CA SER A 429 -22.86 -2.53 10.02
C SER A 429 -23.11 -1.03 10.24
N ASP A 430 -23.88 -0.35 9.39
CA ASP A 430 -24.07 1.11 9.47
C ASP A 430 -24.75 1.57 10.76
N ASP A 431 -25.80 0.88 11.22
CA ASP A 431 -26.50 1.22 12.47
C ASP A 431 -25.55 1.23 13.67
N GLN A 432 -24.60 0.28 13.71
CA GLN A 432 -23.60 0.20 14.77
C GLN A 432 -22.60 1.35 14.69
N VAL A 433 -22.14 1.68 13.48
CA VAL A 433 -21.20 2.78 13.23
C VAL A 433 -21.82 4.13 13.58
N ASP A 434 -23.09 4.34 13.21
CA ASP A 434 -23.82 5.58 13.48
C ASP A 434 -24.17 5.77 14.95
N ALA A 435 -24.43 4.68 15.67
CA ALA A 435 -24.69 4.70 17.11
C ALA A 435 -23.42 4.76 17.97
N ALA A 436 -22.23 4.62 17.38
CA ALA A 436 -20.97 4.55 18.11
C ALA A 436 -20.70 5.87 18.84
N GLN A 437 -20.39 5.79 20.15
CA GLN A 437 -19.97 6.97 20.91
C GLN A 437 -18.54 7.33 20.54
N HIS A 438 -18.34 8.57 20.08
CA HIS A 438 -17.05 9.10 19.67
C HIS A 438 -16.75 10.46 20.30
N GLY A 439 -15.47 10.86 20.25
CA GLY A 439 -14.99 12.12 20.81
C GLY A 439 -14.45 11.98 22.23
N ASP A 440 -14.35 13.11 22.93
CA ASP A 440 -13.68 13.20 24.23
C ASP A 440 -14.29 12.26 25.28
N GLY A 441 -13.45 11.45 25.92
CA GLY A 441 -13.85 10.49 26.95
C GLY A 441 -14.41 9.17 26.44
N THR A 442 -14.34 8.92 25.13
CA THR A 442 -14.72 7.65 24.50
C THR A 442 -13.49 6.87 24.00
N ASN A 443 -13.70 5.63 23.54
CA ASN A 443 -12.65 4.80 22.94
C ASN A 443 -12.45 5.08 21.43
N ILE A 444 -13.25 5.97 20.84
CA ILE A 444 -13.24 6.26 19.40
C ILE A 444 -12.97 7.74 19.22
N ARG A 445 -11.87 8.08 18.55
CA ARG A 445 -11.54 9.47 18.24
C ARG A 445 -12.47 10.01 17.16
N GLU A 446 -12.84 11.28 17.30
CA GLU A 446 -13.69 12.02 16.35
C GLU A 446 -13.20 11.87 14.91
N ARG A 447 -11.89 12.07 14.69
CA ARG A 447 -11.27 11.97 13.37
C ARG A 447 -11.36 10.56 12.78
N ALA A 448 -11.16 9.51 13.60
CA ALA A 448 -11.24 8.14 13.11
C ALA A 448 -12.67 7.80 12.68
N TRP A 449 -13.67 8.24 13.46
CA TRP A 449 -15.08 8.07 13.10
C TRP A 449 -15.45 8.79 11.80
N HIS A 450 -15.05 10.06 11.63
CA HIS A 450 -15.28 10.80 10.39
C HIS A 450 -14.62 10.15 9.18
N LEU A 451 -13.36 9.71 9.29
CA LEU A 451 -12.65 9.03 8.20
C LEU A 451 -13.33 7.71 7.83
N ALA A 452 -13.76 6.93 8.83
CA ALA A 452 -14.50 5.70 8.60
C ALA A 452 -15.83 5.98 7.88
N LYS A 453 -16.66 6.91 8.37
CA LYS A 453 -17.92 7.31 7.72
C LYS A 453 -17.71 7.81 6.30
N ARG A 454 -16.66 8.62 6.07
CA ARG A 454 -16.33 9.14 4.74
C ARG A 454 -15.94 8.02 3.78
N LEU A 455 -15.09 7.08 4.22
CA LEU A 455 -14.73 5.93 3.41
C LEU A 455 -15.97 5.11 3.05
N ARG A 456 -16.79 4.73 4.04
CA ARG A 456 -18.01 3.93 3.84
C ARG A 456 -18.93 4.54 2.78
N PHE A 457 -19.17 5.84 2.86
CA PHE A 457 -19.98 6.58 1.88
C PHE A 457 -19.38 6.52 0.47
N LEU A 458 -18.07 6.76 0.32
CA LEU A 458 -17.44 6.72 -0.99
C LEU A 458 -17.41 5.31 -1.59
N GLU A 459 -17.19 4.29 -0.77
CA GLU A 459 -17.22 2.90 -1.22
C GLU A 459 -18.64 2.46 -1.59
N SER A 460 -19.67 2.83 -0.81
CA SER A 460 -21.06 2.46 -1.10
C SER A 460 -21.51 2.99 -2.46
N GLU A 461 -21.25 4.27 -2.76
CA GLU A 461 -21.62 4.89 -4.03
C GLU A 461 -20.97 4.16 -5.23
N LEU A 462 -19.68 3.82 -5.14
CA LEU A 462 -19.00 3.10 -6.21
C LEU A 462 -19.50 1.66 -6.35
N LEU A 463 -19.77 0.97 -5.24
CA LEU A 463 -20.32 -0.39 -5.25
C LEU A 463 -21.74 -0.42 -5.83
N GLU A 464 -22.60 0.55 -5.51
CA GLU A 464 -23.96 0.65 -6.08
C GLU A 464 -23.91 0.93 -7.58
N LYS A 465 -23.06 1.88 -8.01
CA LYS A 465 -22.82 2.17 -9.43
C LYS A 465 -22.34 0.92 -10.17
N ALA A 466 -21.39 0.19 -9.58
CA ALA A 466 -20.86 -1.05 -10.15
C ALA A 466 -21.94 -2.15 -10.23
N TYR A 467 -22.73 -2.33 -9.18
CA TYR A 467 -23.81 -3.32 -9.17
C TYR A 467 -24.83 -3.08 -10.28
N SER A 468 -25.29 -1.83 -10.43
CA SER A 468 -26.22 -1.45 -11.49
C SER A 468 -25.62 -1.67 -12.88
N TYR A 469 -24.35 -1.30 -13.07
CA TYR A 469 -23.65 -1.48 -14.34
C TYR A 469 -23.56 -2.96 -14.74
N TYR A 470 -23.17 -3.83 -13.81
CA TYR A 470 -23.04 -5.26 -14.09
C TYR A 470 -24.39 -5.98 -14.23
N GLU A 471 -25.47 -5.46 -13.65
CA GLU A 471 -26.82 -6.00 -13.93
C GLU A 471 -27.22 -5.75 -15.38
N ASP A 472 -26.98 -4.55 -15.90
CA ASP A 472 -27.24 -4.24 -17.31
C ASP A 472 -26.37 -5.08 -18.24
N GLU A 473 -25.07 -5.23 -17.95
CA GLU A 473 -24.14 -6.05 -18.73
C GLU A 473 -24.55 -7.53 -18.74
N LYS A 474 -24.93 -8.07 -17.57
CA LYS A 474 -25.44 -9.43 -17.44
C LYS A 474 -26.71 -9.65 -18.27
N LEU A 475 -27.66 -8.72 -18.21
CA LEU A 475 -28.89 -8.80 -19.02
C LEU A 475 -28.59 -8.77 -20.53
N GLN A 476 -27.60 -7.99 -20.97
CA GLN A 476 -27.16 -7.97 -22.37
C GLN A 476 -26.53 -9.30 -22.78
N LEU A 477 -25.62 -9.86 -21.97
CA LEU A 477 -24.97 -11.14 -22.23
C LEU A 477 -25.96 -12.31 -22.28
N MET A 478 -27.01 -12.29 -21.45
CA MET A 478 -28.10 -13.27 -21.48
C MET A 478 -28.88 -13.28 -22.80
N GLN A 479 -28.87 -12.19 -23.57
CA GLN A 479 -29.50 -12.11 -24.89
C GLN A 479 -28.57 -12.52 -26.04
N SER A 480 -27.29 -12.83 -25.76
CA SER A 480 -26.37 -13.30 -26.79
C SER A 480 -26.81 -14.64 -27.36
N GLU A 481 -26.64 -14.82 -28.67
CA GLU A 481 -27.00 -16.07 -29.34
C GLU A 481 -26.22 -17.27 -28.78
N THR A 482 -24.95 -17.04 -28.41
CA THR A 482 -24.06 -18.02 -27.78
C THR A 482 -24.63 -18.53 -26.47
N VAL A 483 -25.04 -17.63 -25.56
CA VAL A 483 -25.61 -17.99 -24.25
C VAL A 483 -26.96 -18.67 -24.41
N LEU A 484 -27.86 -18.11 -25.26
CA LEU A 484 -29.16 -18.71 -25.50
C LEU A 484 -29.04 -20.14 -26.04
N ARG A 485 -28.11 -20.38 -26.97
CA ARG A 485 -27.84 -21.71 -27.51
C ARG A 485 -27.29 -22.64 -26.44
N TYR A 486 -26.32 -22.18 -25.66
CA TYR A 486 -25.71 -22.96 -24.57
C TYR A 486 -26.75 -23.42 -23.55
N LEU A 487 -27.63 -22.52 -23.10
CA LEU A 487 -28.71 -22.84 -22.16
C LEU A 487 -29.75 -23.79 -22.78
N SER A 488 -30.12 -23.59 -24.04
CA SER A 488 -31.09 -24.46 -24.73
C SER A 488 -30.56 -25.87 -25.05
N GLY A 489 -29.24 -26.01 -25.23
CA GLY A 489 -28.59 -27.29 -25.49
C GLY A 489 -28.48 -28.16 -24.24
N ALA A 490 -28.37 -27.55 -23.06
CA ALA A 490 -28.38 -28.26 -21.78
C ALA A 490 -29.73 -28.95 -21.48
N ASP A 491 -30.84 -28.38 -21.95
CA ASP A 491 -32.18 -28.99 -21.81
C ASP A 491 -32.41 -30.15 -22.81
N ALA A 492 -31.68 -30.20 -23.93
CA ALA A 492 -31.87 -31.24 -24.94
C ALA A 492 -31.20 -32.58 -24.60
N GLU A 493 -30.10 -32.57 -23.83
CA GLU A 493 -29.40 -33.79 -23.42
C GLU A 493 -30.03 -34.48 -22.19
N GLN A 494 -30.89 -33.81 -21.43
CA GLN A 494 -31.62 -34.44 -20.31
C GLN A 494 -32.88 -35.22 -20.75
N ASP A 495 -33.43 -34.94 -21.93
CA ASP A 495 -34.63 -35.64 -22.45
C ASP A 495 -34.30 -36.91 -23.25
N GLU A 496 -33.02 -37.17 -23.59
CA GLU A 496 -32.62 -38.37 -24.34
C GLU A 496 -32.33 -39.62 -23.47
N ASP A 497 -32.31 -39.50 -22.13
CA ASP A 497 -32.02 -40.64 -21.22
C ASP A 497 -33.28 -41.34 -20.66
N PHE A 498 -34.47 -41.02 -21.22
CA PHE A 498 -35.75 -41.65 -20.86
C PHE A 498 -36.53 -42.25 -22.05
N SER A 499 -35.87 -42.63 -23.15
CA SER A 499 -36.50 -43.35 -24.27
C SER A 499 -36.04 -44.80 -24.43
#